data_AF-A0A925TK48-F1
#
_entry.id   AF-A0A925TK48-F1
#
_cell.length_a   1.000
_cell.length_b   1.000
_cell.length_c   1.000
_cell.angle_alpha   90.00
_cell.angle_beta   90.00
_cell.angle_gamma   90.00
#
_symmetry.space_group_name_H-M   'P 1'
#
loop_
_entity.id
_entity.type
_entity.pdbx_description
1 polymer ?
#
loop_
_entity_poly.entity_id
_entity_poly.type
_entity_poly.pdbx_seq_one_letter_code
_entity_poly.pdbx_strand_id
1 'polypeptide(L)'
;MSPVLLRPSALLWLWVLPLAVLLVLNVQGYRLIEGNMDDAQHWRGQVFGLAGLVDLLLGVGLYFAGRRQVKREPEGDGTLSVWWAVPAIVAQVAYLWLAMAWGERDMLPRSVMDWIYTPQRFFYNQFAFAMVPLFWGLIRLACVRPEKGRGKALVFSLVMAVAAPVMLYGLFQVIIRTDRYFEAGPAIFAIIVIVLGVLMFVAIIRGIALGLRDVDVWSGTTERMAIVIFAFALPVGGLILNREIPFPNDFQAWEVYALTVANTGFLLLASWCHARRPLLSLGLLCATLPFSLYFFTVFLPFLPLSIFAVILMGAGFLVLTPTVLLILHLSLLNKARRGSSG
;
A
#
# COMPACT_ATOMS: atom_id res chain seq x y z
N MET A 1 -14.50 3.55 8.16
CA MET A 1 -13.75 3.85 6.92
C MET A 1 -14.62 4.70 6.00
N SER A 2 -14.03 5.63 5.24
CA SER A 2 -14.80 6.53 4.37
C SER A 2 -15.57 5.72 3.30
N PRO A 3 -16.88 5.96 3.11
CA PRO A 3 -17.68 5.26 2.10
C PRO A 3 -17.16 5.47 0.67
N VAL A 4 -16.30 6.47 0.44
CA VAL A 4 -15.73 6.78 -0.88
C VAL A 4 -14.84 5.64 -1.41
N LEU A 5 -14.04 5.00 -0.55
CA LEU A 5 -13.15 3.88 -0.94
C LEU A 5 -13.92 2.58 -1.21
N LEU A 6 -15.17 2.50 -0.74
CA LEU A 6 -16.03 1.33 -0.82
C LEU A 6 -16.96 1.36 -2.06
N ARG A 7 -17.02 2.49 -2.77
CA ARG A 7 -17.84 2.65 -3.96
C ARG A 7 -17.15 2.14 -5.23
N PRO A 8 -17.91 1.81 -6.29
CA PRO A 8 -17.33 1.43 -7.58
C PRO A 8 -16.40 2.48 -8.16
N SER A 9 -16.68 3.77 -7.95
CA SER A 9 -15.82 4.87 -8.41
C SER A 9 -14.38 4.81 -7.90
N ALA A 10 -14.13 4.13 -6.77
CA ALA A 10 -12.78 3.92 -6.27
C ALA A 10 -11.91 3.13 -7.26
N LEU A 11 -12.48 2.22 -8.06
CA LEU A 11 -11.75 1.45 -9.06
C LEU A 11 -11.17 2.34 -10.17
N LEU A 12 -11.85 3.42 -10.54
CA LEU A 12 -11.31 4.36 -11.54
C LEU A 12 -10.04 5.05 -11.03
N TRP A 13 -10.07 5.50 -9.78
CA TRP A 13 -8.98 6.29 -9.19
C TRP A 13 -7.82 5.43 -8.68
N LEU A 14 -8.12 4.25 -8.14
CA LEU A 14 -7.13 3.41 -7.46
C LEU A 14 -6.65 2.24 -8.30
N TRP A 15 -7.26 1.97 -9.45
CA TRP A 15 -6.82 0.90 -10.36
C TRP A 15 -6.61 1.43 -11.78
N VAL A 16 -7.67 1.93 -12.42
CA VAL A 16 -7.63 2.29 -13.84
C VAL A 16 -6.64 3.43 -14.10
N LEU A 17 -6.70 4.52 -13.34
CA LEU A 17 -5.81 5.66 -13.53
C LEU A 17 -4.32 5.30 -13.27
N PRO A 18 -3.95 4.67 -12.14
CA PRO A 18 -2.57 4.23 -11.92
C PRO A 18 -2.02 3.34 -13.02
N LEU A 19 -2.78 2.34 -13.48
CA LEU A 19 -2.33 1.44 -14.55
C LEU A 19 -2.27 2.12 -15.91
N ALA A 20 -3.17 3.06 -16.22
CA ALA A 20 -3.09 3.84 -17.44
C ALA A 20 -1.80 4.67 -17.48
N VAL A 21 -1.45 5.32 -16.37
CA VAL A 21 -0.17 6.04 -16.25
C VAL A 21 1.01 5.09 -16.37
N LEU A 22 0.96 3.93 -15.71
CA LEU A 22 2.01 2.91 -15.80
C LEU A 22 2.25 2.44 -17.24
N LEU A 23 1.18 2.18 -18.00
CA LEU A 23 1.27 1.78 -19.40
C LEU A 23 1.92 2.87 -20.27
N VAL A 24 1.56 4.14 -20.05
CA VAL A 24 2.20 5.26 -20.76
C VAL A 24 3.69 5.32 -20.45
N LEU A 25 4.07 5.15 -19.17
CA LEU A 25 5.48 5.12 -18.75
C LEU A 25 6.23 3.91 -19.33
N ASN A 26 5.58 2.74 -19.41
CA ASN A 26 6.16 1.55 -20.01
C ASN A 26 6.35 1.72 -21.53
N VAL A 27 5.40 2.33 -22.23
CA VAL A 27 5.55 2.65 -23.66
C VAL A 27 6.70 3.64 -23.88
N GLN A 28 6.81 4.66 -23.03
CA GLN A 28 7.93 5.60 -23.08
C GLN A 28 9.26 4.89 -22.85
N GLY A 29 9.36 4.07 -21.79
CA GLY A 29 10.56 3.30 -21.47
C GLY A 29 10.96 2.33 -22.59
N TYR A 30 9.98 1.60 -23.14
CA TYR A 30 10.19 0.68 -24.27
C TYR A 30 10.75 1.41 -25.49
N ARG A 31 10.16 2.54 -25.91
CA ARG A 31 10.65 3.33 -27.06
C ARG A 31 12.08 3.84 -26.89
N LEU A 32 12.52 4.09 -25.65
CA LEU A 32 13.89 4.54 -25.37
C LEU A 32 14.92 3.42 -25.57
N ILE A 33 14.52 2.16 -25.35
CA ILE A 33 15.43 1.00 -25.39
C ILE A 33 15.22 0.11 -26.62
N GLU A 34 14.15 0.33 -27.38
CA GLU A 34 13.70 -0.52 -28.50
C GLU A 34 14.81 -0.81 -29.51
N GLY A 35 15.61 0.21 -29.88
CA GLY A 35 16.71 0.04 -30.84
C GLY A 35 17.88 -0.83 -30.36
N ASN A 36 17.89 -1.23 -29.08
CA ASN A 36 18.91 -2.09 -28.48
C ASN A 36 18.37 -3.48 -28.09
N MET A 37 17.10 -3.77 -28.38
CA MET A 37 16.47 -5.04 -28.04
C MET A 37 16.71 -6.11 -29.11
N ASP A 38 16.84 -7.36 -28.69
CA ASP A 38 16.75 -8.52 -29.59
C ASP A 38 15.29 -8.95 -29.81
N ASP A 39 15.05 -9.86 -30.76
CA ASP A 39 13.69 -10.34 -31.08
C ASP A 39 12.96 -10.96 -29.88
N ALA A 40 13.69 -11.66 -29.00
CA ALA A 40 13.12 -12.28 -27.81
C ALA A 40 12.71 -11.24 -26.77
N GLN A 41 13.52 -10.19 -26.60
CA GLN A 41 13.24 -9.04 -25.75
C GLN A 41 12.05 -8.24 -26.29
N HIS A 42 11.97 -8.00 -27.60
CA HIS A 42 10.81 -7.37 -28.24
C HIS A 42 9.53 -8.16 -27.96
N TRP A 43 9.55 -9.48 -28.20
CA TRP A 43 8.43 -10.35 -27.92
C TRP A 43 7.97 -10.25 -26.46
N ARG A 44 8.91 -10.36 -25.51
CA ARG A 44 8.61 -10.25 -24.07
C ARG A 44 8.08 -8.87 -23.68
N GLY A 45 8.64 -7.81 -24.24
CA GLY A 45 8.16 -6.44 -24.06
C GLY A 45 6.71 -6.26 -24.53
N GLN A 46 6.36 -6.84 -25.69
CA GLN A 46 5.00 -6.83 -26.22
C GLN A 46 4.04 -7.64 -25.34
N VAL A 47 4.44 -8.85 -24.91
CA VAL A 47 3.63 -9.69 -23.99
C VAL A 47 3.43 -8.98 -22.65
N PHE A 48 4.46 -8.34 -22.11
CA PHE A 48 4.37 -7.55 -20.88
C PHE A 48 3.43 -6.34 -21.03
N GLY A 49 3.53 -5.61 -22.14
CA GLY A 49 2.61 -4.52 -22.48
C GLY A 49 1.16 -5.00 -22.62
N LEU A 50 0.94 -6.15 -23.26
CA LEU A 50 -0.37 -6.78 -23.37
C LEU A 50 -0.91 -7.20 -22.00
N ALA A 51 -0.08 -7.76 -21.13
CA ALA A 51 -0.47 -8.12 -19.77
C ALA A 51 -0.95 -6.89 -18.98
N GLY A 52 -0.23 -5.76 -19.09
CA GLY A 52 -0.65 -4.50 -18.47
C GLY A 52 -1.96 -3.93 -19.07
N LEU A 53 -2.16 -4.08 -20.39
CA LEU A 53 -3.42 -3.69 -21.04
C LEU A 53 -4.59 -4.56 -20.57
N VAL A 54 -4.40 -5.88 -20.46
CA VAL A 54 -5.40 -6.81 -19.93
C VAL A 54 -5.76 -6.44 -18.49
N ASP A 55 -4.78 -6.10 -17.66
CA ASP A 55 -5.01 -5.67 -16.27
C ASP A 55 -5.77 -4.33 -16.20
N LEU A 56 -5.43 -3.36 -17.05
CA LEU A 56 -6.19 -2.11 -17.19
C LEU A 56 -7.66 -2.40 -17.57
N LEU A 57 -7.88 -3.23 -18.59
CA LEU A 57 -9.22 -3.60 -19.06
C LEU A 57 -10.01 -4.38 -18.01
N LEU A 58 -9.33 -5.22 -17.21
CA LEU A 58 -9.93 -5.89 -16.06
C LEU A 58 -10.42 -4.85 -15.04
N GLY A 59 -9.61 -3.85 -14.70
CA GLY A 59 -10.02 -2.75 -13.80
C GLY A 59 -11.25 -1.98 -14.33
N VAL A 60 -11.29 -1.69 -15.63
CA VAL A 60 -12.44 -1.05 -16.29
C VAL A 60 -13.68 -1.96 -16.26
N GLY A 61 -13.52 -3.24 -16.58
CA GLY A 61 -14.59 -4.24 -16.55
C GLY A 61 -15.18 -4.37 -15.15
N LEU A 62 -14.33 -4.45 -14.12
CA LEU A 62 -14.75 -4.53 -12.72
C LEU A 62 -15.48 -3.26 -12.27
N TYR A 63 -15.07 -2.08 -12.74
CA TYR A 63 -15.79 -0.83 -12.48
C TYR A 63 -17.23 -0.87 -13.01
N PHE A 64 -17.43 -1.26 -14.27
CA PHE A 64 -18.76 -1.32 -14.87
C PHE A 64 -19.63 -2.41 -14.23
N ALA A 65 -19.06 -3.59 -13.99
CA ALA A 65 -19.75 -4.68 -13.32
C ALA A 65 -20.13 -4.31 -11.89
N GLY A 66 -19.24 -3.62 -11.16
CA GLY A 66 -19.51 -3.08 -9.83
C GLY A 66 -20.60 -2.01 -9.80
N ARG A 67 -20.62 -1.09 -10.79
CA ARG A 67 -21.75 -0.14 -10.96
C ARG A 67 -23.06 -0.87 -11.21
N ARG A 68 -23.04 -1.95 -12.01
CA ARG A 68 -24.24 -2.73 -12.31
C ARG A 68 -24.75 -3.47 -11.08
N GLN A 69 -23.86 -4.01 -10.24
CA GLN A 69 -24.25 -4.61 -8.96
C GLN A 69 -24.94 -3.59 -8.06
N VAL A 70 -24.31 -2.43 -7.83
CA VAL A 70 -24.87 -1.39 -6.96
C VAL A 70 -26.22 -0.87 -7.48
N LYS A 71 -26.43 -0.82 -8.79
CA LYS A 71 -27.74 -0.48 -9.37
C LYS A 71 -28.81 -1.57 -9.17
N ARG A 72 -28.41 -2.85 -9.09
CA ARG A 72 -29.32 -3.99 -8.91
C ARG A 72 -29.72 -4.21 -7.45
N GLU A 73 -28.90 -3.75 -6.52
CA GLU A 73 -29.14 -3.82 -5.07
C GLU A 73 -29.38 -2.42 -4.49
N PRO A 74 -30.49 -1.73 -4.86
CA PRO A 74 -30.74 -0.36 -4.42
C PRO A 74 -30.94 -0.22 -2.91
N GLU A 75 -31.28 -1.32 -2.21
CA GLU A 75 -31.41 -1.37 -0.75
C GLU A 75 -30.05 -1.46 -0.02
N GLY A 76 -28.95 -1.74 -0.73
CA GLY A 76 -27.61 -1.80 -0.14
C GLY A 76 -26.97 -0.42 0.04
N ASP A 77 -25.97 -0.31 0.92
CA ASP A 77 -25.19 0.91 1.20
C ASP A 77 -24.41 1.50 -0.01
N GLY A 78 -24.63 0.97 -1.22
CA GLY A 78 -23.92 1.35 -2.45
C GLY A 78 -22.45 0.93 -2.46
N THR A 79 -22.10 -0.10 -1.67
CA THR A 79 -20.73 -0.59 -1.52
C THR A 79 -20.52 -1.88 -2.29
N LEU A 80 -19.32 -2.07 -2.84
CA LEU A 80 -18.97 -3.34 -3.48
C LEU A 80 -18.75 -4.43 -2.42
N SER A 81 -19.09 -5.67 -2.77
CA SER A 81 -18.79 -6.85 -1.96
C SER A 81 -17.27 -7.00 -1.72
N VAL A 82 -16.90 -7.68 -0.64
CA VAL A 82 -15.51 -7.96 -0.27
C VAL A 82 -14.80 -8.79 -1.35
N TRP A 83 -15.54 -9.66 -2.04
CA TRP A 83 -14.99 -10.53 -3.08
C TRP A 83 -14.40 -9.78 -4.27
N TRP A 84 -14.78 -8.52 -4.48
CA TRP A 84 -14.16 -7.64 -5.48
C TRP A 84 -12.68 -7.31 -5.18
N ALA A 85 -12.22 -7.57 -3.95
CA ALA A 85 -10.82 -7.46 -3.59
C ALA A 85 -9.95 -8.55 -4.22
N VAL A 86 -10.49 -9.76 -4.44
CA VAL A 86 -9.71 -10.91 -4.88
C VAL A 86 -9.13 -10.71 -6.28
N PRO A 87 -9.90 -10.28 -7.30
CA PRO A 87 -9.33 -9.97 -8.60
C PRO A 87 -8.24 -8.90 -8.55
N ALA A 88 -8.40 -7.88 -7.70
CA ALA A 88 -7.37 -6.85 -7.51
C ALA A 88 -6.08 -7.45 -6.98
N ILE A 89 -6.15 -8.28 -5.94
CA ILE A 89 -4.95 -8.87 -5.36
C ILE A 89 -4.29 -9.82 -6.38
N VAL A 90 -5.06 -10.71 -6.99
CA VAL A 90 -4.52 -11.73 -7.91
C VAL A 90 -3.91 -11.10 -9.16
N ALA A 91 -4.60 -10.15 -9.79
CA ALA A 91 -4.10 -9.50 -11.00
C ALA A 91 -2.80 -8.73 -10.74
N GLN A 92 -2.75 -7.96 -9.65
CA GLN A 92 -1.57 -7.15 -9.33
C GLN A 92 -0.39 -8.00 -8.89
N VAL A 93 -0.62 -9.06 -8.11
CA VAL A 93 0.43 -10.04 -7.75
C VAL A 93 0.97 -10.74 -9.00
N ALA A 94 0.09 -11.17 -9.92
CA ALA A 94 0.51 -11.81 -11.16
C ALA A 94 1.31 -10.86 -12.07
N TYR A 95 0.87 -9.61 -12.20
CA TYR A 95 1.55 -8.58 -13.00
C TYR A 95 2.93 -8.25 -12.41
N LEU A 96 3.02 -8.03 -11.10
CA LEU A 96 4.30 -7.77 -10.42
C LEU A 96 5.24 -8.97 -10.46
N TRP A 97 4.70 -10.18 -10.36
CA TRP A 97 5.48 -11.41 -10.55
C TRP A 97 6.08 -11.47 -11.94
N LEU A 98 5.29 -11.17 -12.98
CA LEU A 98 5.77 -11.12 -14.36
C LEU A 98 6.86 -10.07 -14.53
N ALA A 99 6.67 -8.87 -13.96
CA ALA A 99 7.66 -7.81 -14.00
C ALA A 99 8.99 -8.24 -13.36
N MET A 100 8.94 -8.89 -12.18
CA MET A 100 10.12 -9.39 -11.49
C MET A 100 10.80 -10.56 -12.21
N ALA A 101 10.01 -11.48 -12.77
CA ALA A 101 10.51 -12.64 -13.47
C ALA A 101 11.24 -12.26 -14.77
N TRP A 102 10.74 -11.26 -15.50
CA TRP A 102 11.25 -10.92 -16.83
C TRP A 102 12.08 -9.63 -16.89
N GLY A 103 11.93 -8.71 -15.94
CA GLY A 103 12.45 -7.34 -16.04
C GLY A 103 13.95 -7.26 -16.35
N GLU A 104 14.80 -7.65 -15.41
CA GLU A 104 16.24 -7.41 -15.49
C GLU A 104 16.97 -8.34 -16.47
N ARG A 105 16.57 -9.61 -16.56
CA ARG A 105 17.31 -10.62 -17.33
C ARG A 105 16.82 -10.76 -18.77
N ASP A 106 15.53 -10.56 -18.98
CA ASP A 106 14.85 -11.09 -20.15
C ASP A 106 14.17 -10.01 -21.01
N MET A 107 13.91 -8.84 -20.43
CA MET A 107 13.22 -7.74 -21.11
C MET A 107 14.11 -6.50 -21.28
N LEU A 108 14.88 -6.12 -20.26
CA LEU A 108 15.78 -4.95 -20.36
C LEU A 108 17.11 -5.35 -21.02
N PRO A 109 17.53 -4.68 -22.12
CA PRO A 109 18.80 -4.98 -22.75
C PRO A 109 19.96 -4.49 -21.89
N ARG A 110 20.94 -5.39 -21.65
CA ARG A 110 22.16 -5.07 -20.88
C ARG A 110 23.11 -4.11 -21.59
N SER A 111 22.91 -3.91 -22.90
CA SER A 111 23.67 -2.97 -23.73
C SER A 111 23.27 -1.51 -23.50
N VAL A 112 22.10 -1.27 -22.90
CA VAL A 112 21.64 0.09 -22.61
C VAL A 112 22.36 0.61 -21.38
N MET A 113 23.02 1.75 -21.55
CA MET A 113 23.66 2.46 -20.45
C MET A 113 22.61 2.91 -19.43
N ASP A 114 22.93 2.78 -18.14
CA ASP A 114 22.02 3.10 -17.03
C ASP A 114 21.39 4.50 -17.12
N TRP A 115 22.07 5.48 -17.71
CA TRP A 115 21.53 6.85 -17.84
C TRP A 115 20.32 6.97 -18.78
N ILE A 116 20.09 6.01 -19.69
CA ILE A 116 18.95 6.03 -20.63
C ILE A 116 17.69 5.51 -19.93
N TYR A 117 17.78 4.31 -19.35
CA TYR A 117 16.66 3.67 -18.67
C TYR A 117 17.13 2.61 -17.67
N THR A 118 17.20 2.99 -16.40
CA THR A 118 17.67 2.08 -15.34
C THR A 118 16.64 1.00 -14.99
N PRO A 119 17.08 -0.24 -14.68
CA PRO A 119 16.22 -1.28 -14.11
C PRO A 119 15.49 -0.82 -12.84
N GLN A 120 16.17 -0.02 -12.00
CA GLN A 120 15.60 0.52 -10.77
C GLN A 120 14.39 1.41 -11.07
N ARG A 121 14.46 2.27 -12.09
CA ARG A 121 13.33 3.10 -12.52
C ARG A 121 12.18 2.25 -13.05
N PHE A 122 12.49 1.23 -13.85
CA PHE A 122 11.48 0.29 -14.36
C PHE A 122 10.71 -0.38 -13.21
N PHE A 123 11.42 -1.01 -12.27
CA PHE A 123 10.81 -1.70 -11.13
C PHE A 123 10.08 -0.73 -10.21
N TYR A 124 10.67 0.43 -9.91
CA TYR A 124 10.01 1.45 -9.09
C TYR A 124 8.65 1.84 -9.68
N ASN A 125 8.57 2.07 -11.00
CA ASN A 125 7.30 2.37 -11.65
C ASN A 125 6.30 1.21 -11.53
N GLN A 126 6.72 -0.04 -11.79
CA GLN A 126 5.80 -1.19 -11.68
C GLN A 126 5.21 -1.28 -10.28
N PHE A 127 6.07 -1.25 -9.24
CA PHE A 127 5.61 -1.33 -7.87
C PHE A 127 4.83 -0.09 -7.45
N ALA A 128 5.23 1.13 -7.80
CA ALA A 128 4.52 2.35 -7.40
C ALA A 128 3.07 2.38 -7.89
N PHE A 129 2.81 1.98 -9.13
CA PHE A 129 1.48 2.05 -9.71
C PHE A 129 0.64 0.78 -9.50
N ALA A 130 1.22 -0.42 -9.61
CA ALA A 130 0.50 -1.69 -9.39
C ALA A 130 0.17 -1.95 -7.91
N MET A 131 0.95 -1.38 -6.99
CA MET A 131 0.67 -1.52 -5.56
C MET A 131 -0.56 -0.71 -5.11
N VAL A 132 -0.99 0.31 -5.86
CA VAL A 132 -2.20 1.09 -5.53
C VAL A 132 -3.48 0.23 -5.56
N PRO A 133 -3.79 -0.47 -6.68
CA PRO A 133 -4.94 -1.39 -6.70
C PRO A 133 -4.75 -2.59 -5.77
N LEU A 134 -3.52 -3.09 -5.62
CA LEU A 134 -3.24 -4.16 -4.66
C LEU A 134 -3.61 -3.71 -3.24
N PHE A 135 -3.13 -2.55 -2.81
CA PHE A 135 -3.40 -1.98 -1.50
C PHE A 135 -4.89 -1.72 -1.27
N TRP A 136 -5.61 -1.27 -2.29
CA TRP A 136 -7.07 -1.16 -2.22
C TRP A 136 -7.74 -2.52 -1.95
N GLY A 137 -7.30 -3.58 -2.64
CA GLY A 137 -7.76 -4.95 -2.39
C GLY A 137 -7.44 -5.42 -0.96
N LEU A 138 -6.23 -5.15 -0.48
CA LEU A 138 -5.81 -5.50 0.89
C LEU A 138 -6.66 -4.77 1.94
N ILE A 139 -6.90 -3.47 1.77
CA ILE A 139 -7.80 -2.69 2.63
C ILE A 139 -9.21 -3.30 2.67
N ARG A 140 -9.77 -3.65 1.51
CA ARG A 140 -11.12 -4.21 1.40
C ARG A 140 -11.23 -5.52 2.18
N LEU A 141 -10.24 -6.39 2.02
CA LEU A 141 -10.18 -7.67 2.72
C LEU A 141 -9.93 -7.49 4.22
N ALA A 142 -9.14 -6.50 4.61
CA ALA A 142 -8.86 -6.19 6.01
C ALA A 142 -10.07 -5.59 6.74
N CYS A 143 -10.88 -4.77 6.05
CA CYS A 143 -11.98 -4.01 6.64
C CYS A 143 -13.33 -4.75 6.67
N VAL A 144 -13.32 -6.08 6.49
CA VAL A 144 -14.50 -6.91 6.68
C VAL A 144 -14.98 -6.81 8.13
N ARG A 145 -16.25 -6.40 8.30
CA ARG A 145 -16.85 -6.24 9.63
C ARG A 145 -16.88 -7.59 10.34
N PRO A 146 -16.29 -7.72 11.55
CA PRO A 146 -16.42 -8.94 12.33
C PRO A 146 -17.87 -9.09 12.80
N GLU A 147 -18.46 -10.28 12.63
CA GLU A 147 -19.83 -10.56 13.03
C GLU A 147 -20.00 -10.54 14.57
N LYS A 148 -19.01 -11.05 15.33
CA LYS A 148 -19.02 -11.05 16.80
C LYS A 148 -17.60 -10.91 17.39
N GLY A 149 -17.50 -10.24 18.55
CA GLY A 149 -16.29 -10.22 19.38
C GLY A 149 -15.11 -9.40 18.85
N ARG A 150 -15.26 -8.06 18.81
CA ARG A 150 -14.21 -7.13 18.36
C ARG A 150 -12.85 -7.35 19.02
N GLY A 151 -12.81 -7.52 20.34
CA GLY A 151 -11.55 -7.74 21.07
C GLY A 151 -10.83 -8.99 20.58
N LYS A 152 -11.57 -10.09 20.37
CA LYS A 152 -11.03 -11.33 19.79
C LYS A 152 -10.52 -11.11 18.37
N ALA A 153 -11.27 -10.38 17.53
CA ALA A 153 -10.85 -10.08 16.16
C ALA A 153 -9.59 -9.20 16.10
N LEU A 154 -9.45 -8.23 17.02
CA LEU A 154 -8.25 -7.40 17.15
C LEU A 154 -7.05 -8.25 17.57
N VAL A 155 -7.19 -9.04 18.64
CA VAL A 155 -6.13 -9.93 19.12
C VAL A 155 -5.72 -10.92 18.03
N PHE A 156 -6.68 -11.54 17.34
CA PHE A 156 -6.40 -12.44 16.22
C PHE A 156 -5.62 -11.74 15.10
N SER A 157 -5.98 -10.51 14.75
CA SER A 157 -5.28 -9.74 13.73
C SER A 157 -3.84 -9.40 14.16
N LEU A 158 -3.62 -9.03 15.42
CA LEU A 158 -2.29 -8.78 15.95
C LEU A 158 -1.44 -10.06 15.99
N VAL A 159 -2.04 -11.18 16.42
CA VAL A 159 -1.37 -12.50 16.41
C VAL A 159 -0.97 -12.88 15.00
N MET A 160 -1.86 -12.74 14.01
CA MET A 160 -1.55 -13.05 12.61
C MET A 160 -0.46 -12.14 12.02
N ALA A 161 -0.45 -10.86 12.39
CA ALA A 161 0.60 -9.92 11.97
C ALA A 161 1.99 -10.32 12.47
N VAL A 162 2.10 -10.97 13.63
CA VAL A 162 3.37 -11.47 14.19
C VAL A 162 3.65 -12.91 13.71
N ALA A 163 2.63 -13.76 13.63
CA ALA A 163 2.78 -15.16 13.26
C ALA A 163 3.33 -15.32 11.84
N ALA A 164 2.88 -14.49 10.88
CA ALA A 164 3.36 -14.58 9.50
C ALA A 164 4.88 -14.41 9.34
N PRO A 165 5.54 -13.34 9.85
CA PRO A 165 6.99 -13.21 9.78
C PRO A 165 7.72 -14.28 10.61
N VAL A 166 7.17 -14.69 11.76
CA VAL A 166 7.75 -15.78 12.58
C VAL A 166 7.73 -17.12 11.84
N MET A 167 6.62 -17.45 11.17
CA MET A 167 6.50 -18.64 10.33
C MET A 167 7.49 -18.60 9.16
N LEU A 168 7.61 -17.45 8.50
CA LEU A 168 8.57 -17.28 7.40
C LEU A 168 10.02 -17.45 7.89
N TYR A 169 10.38 -16.87 9.03
CA TYR A 169 11.69 -17.04 9.66
C TYR A 169 11.95 -18.50 10.02
N GLY A 170 10.99 -19.18 10.66
CA GLY A 170 11.11 -20.60 10.98
C GLY A 170 11.30 -21.46 9.73
N LEU A 171 10.56 -21.16 8.66
CA LEU A 171 10.72 -21.82 7.37
C LEU A 171 12.13 -21.62 6.79
N PHE A 172 12.65 -20.39 6.82
CA PHE A 172 14.03 -20.12 6.40
C PHE A 172 15.06 -20.94 7.17
N GLN A 173 14.92 -21.01 8.50
CA GLN A 173 15.83 -21.80 9.35
C GLN A 173 15.79 -23.29 8.99
N VAL A 174 14.60 -23.84 8.70
CA VAL A 174 14.46 -25.24 8.26
C VAL A 174 15.10 -25.46 6.89
N ILE A 175 14.88 -24.55 5.94
CA ILE A 175 15.42 -24.69 4.59
C ILE A 175 16.96 -24.61 4.61
N ILE A 176 17.52 -23.63 5.33
CA ILE A 176 18.98 -23.46 5.47
C ILE A 176 19.61 -24.71 6.10
N ARG A 177 18.94 -25.33 7.09
CA ARG A 177 19.47 -26.52 7.78
C ARG A 177 19.40 -27.81 6.95
N THR A 178 18.42 -27.94 6.07
CA THR A 178 18.16 -29.19 5.34
C THR A 178 18.83 -29.22 3.96
N ASP A 179 19.47 -28.14 3.51
CA ASP A 179 20.04 -27.95 2.16
C ASP A 179 19.04 -28.18 0.99
N ARG A 180 17.75 -28.36 1.32
CA ARG A 180 16.64 -28.60 0.38
C ARG A 180 16.14 -27.36 -0.36
N TYR A 181 16.87 -26.24 -0.26
CA TYR A 181 16.52 -25.00 -0.96
C TYR A 181 16.37 -25.23 -2.47
N PHE A 182 17.23 -26.09 -3.03
CA PHE A 182 17.24 -26.40 -4.46
C PHE A 182 16.13 -27.36 -4.90
N GLU A 183 15.56 -28.16 -3.98
CA GLU A 183 14.52 -29.16 -4.32
C GLU A 183 13.11 -28.56 -4.36
N ALA A 184 12.80 -27.59 -3.48
CA ALA A 184 11.46 -26.99 -3.41
C ALA A 184 11.19 -25.97 -4.54
N GLY A 185 12.21 -25.54 -5.28
CA GLY A 185 12.07 -24.59 -6.38
C GLY A 185 11.83 -23.14 -5.92
N PRO A 186 12.53 -22.14 -6.50
CA PRO A 186 12.37 -20.72 -6.13
C PRO A 186 10.93 -20.19 -6.21
N ALA A 187 10.10 -20.75 -7.10
CA ALA A 187 8.71 -20.34 -7.27
C ALA A 187 7.83 -20.68 -6.06
N ILE A 188 7.96 -21.88 -5.48
CA ILE A 188 7.18 -22.26 -4.29
C ILE A 188 7.54 -21.35 -3.13
N PHE A 189 8.84 -21.09 -2.96
CA PHE A 189 9.33 -20.20 -1.92
C PHE A 189 8.74 -18.78 -2.08
N ALA A 190 8.76 -18.23 -3.29
CA ALA A 190 8.18 -16.93 -3.55
C ALA A 190 6.67 -16.87 -3.30
N ILE A 191 5.93 -17.92 -3.69
CA ILE A 191 4.48 -18.02 -3.39
C ILE A 191 4.25 -17.97 -1.88
N ILE A 192 5.03 -18.70 -1.08
CA ILE A 192 4.90 -18.68 0.38
C ILE A 192 5.17 -17.27 0.93
N VAL A 193 6.24 -16.61 0.48
CA VAL A 193 6.56 -15.23 0.88
C VAL A 193 5.42 -14.28 0.54
N ILE A 194 4.88 -14.36 -0.67
CA ILE A 194 3.77 -13.50 -1.13
C ILE A 194 2.53 -13.74 -0.27
N VAL A 195 2.14 -15.00 -0.07
CA VAL A 195 0.96 -15.36 0.73
C VAL A 195 1.12 -14.89 2.17
N LEU A 196 2.23 -15.19 2.83
CA LEU A 196 2.49 -14.75 4.20
C LEU A 196 2.58 -13.21 4.30
N GLY A 197 3.19 -12.54 3.33
CA GLY A 197 3.25 -11.08 3.26
C GLY A 197 1.86 -10.45 3.13
N VAL A 198 1.02 -10.97 2.23
CA VAL A 198 -0.37 -10.52 2.07
C VAL A 198 -1.16 -10.75 3.36
N LEU A 199 -1.06 -11.93 3.98
CA LEU A 199 -1.73 -12.25 5.24
C LEU A 199 -1.29 -11.32 6.37
N MET A 200 0.02 -11.12 6.54
CA MET A 200 0.60 -10.20 7.51
C MET A 200 0.01 -8.80 7.32
N PHE A 201 0.00 -8.31 6.09
CA PHE A 201 -0.42 -6.95 5.80
C PHE A 201 -1.93 -6.73 5.99
N VAL A 202 -2.75 -7.69 5.56
CA VAL A 202 -4.20 -7.69 5.84
C VAL A 202 -4.44 -7.67 7.35
N ALA A 203 -3.69 -8.48 8.11
CA ALA A 203 -3.82 -8.54 9.56
C ALA A 203 -3.40 -7.22 10.23
N ILE A 204 -2.33 -6.57 9.76
CA ILE A 204 -1.90 -5.25 10.25
C ILE A 204 -2.95 -4.18 9.95
N ILE A 205 -3.39 -4.03 8.69
CA ILE A 205 -4.43 -3.06 8.33
C ILE A 205 -5.68 -3.32 9.16
N ARG A 206 -6.08 -4.59 9.31
CA ARG A 206 -7.27 -4.95 10.09
C ARG A 206 -7.12 -4.57 11.56
N GLY A 207 -5.97 -4.86 12.17
CA GLY A 207 -5.68 -4.46 13.54
C GLY A 207 -5.77 -2.94 13.73
N ILE A 208 -5.14 -2.18 12.83
CA ILE A 208 -5.19 -0.72 12.82
C ILE A 208 -6.63 -0.24 12.63
N ALA A 209 -7.35 -0.72 11.62
CA ALA A 209 -8.71 -0.31 11.32
C ALA A 209 -9.69 -0.63 12.45
N LEU A 210 -9.53 -1.76 13.13
CA LEU A 210 -10.33 -2.12 14.32
C LEU A 210 -9.97 -1.29 15.55
N GLY A 211 -8.70 -0.91 15.70
CA GLY A 211 -8.23 0.00 16.75
C GLY A 211 -8.76 1.42 16.55
N LEU A 212 -8.70 1.93 15.32
CA LEU A 212 -9.12 3.27 14.92
C LEU A 212 -10.62 3.40 14.60
N ARG A 213 -11.40 2.32 14.73
CA ARG A 213 -12.83 2.29 14.36
C ARG A 213 -13.67 3.34 15.11
N ASP A 214 -13.32 3.62 16.36
CA ASP A 214 -14.09 4.50 17.25
C ASP A 214 -13.35 5.80 17.56
N VAL A 215 -12.55 6.30 16.62
CA VAL A 215 -11.91 7.63 16.74
C VAL A 215 -12.94 8.74 17.04
N ASP A 216 -14.19 8.56 16.61
CA ASP A 216 -15.30 9.47 16.94
C ASP A 216 -15.62 9.51 18.45
N VAL A 217 -15.43 8.39 19.18
CA VAL A 217 -15.70 8.24 20.62
C VAL A 217 -14.46 8.51 21.47
N TRP A 218 -13.29 8.65 20.83
CA TRP A 218 -12.05 8.90 21.56
C TRP A 218 -12.10 10.20 22.35
N SER A 219 -11.60 10.13 23.58
CA SER A 219 -11.33 11.34 24.34
C SER A 219 -10.32 12.21 23.58
N GLY A 220 -10.42 13.54 23.73
CA GLY A 220 -9.47 14.44 23.09
C GLY A 220 -8.01 14.13 23.46
N THR A 221 -7.75 13.56 24.64
CA THR A 221 -6.41 13.12 25.07
C THR A 221 -5.94 11.88 24.30
N THR A 222 -6.80 10.88 24.14
CA THR A 222 -6.48 9.64 23.41
C THR A 222 -6.17 9.93 21.94
N GLU A 223 -6.96 10.80 21.31
CA GLU A 223 -6.73 11.24 19.93
C GLU A 223 -5.38 11.95 19.78
N ARG A 224 -5.07 12.89 20.68
CA ARG A 224 -3.79 13.61 20.68
C ARG A 224 -2.60 12.68 20.93
N MET A 225 -2.72 11.72 21.84
CA MET A 225 -1.67 10.71 22.05
C MET A 225 -1.43 9.88 20.79
N ALA A 226 -2.49 9.45 20.11
CA ALA A 226 -2.38 8.73 18.85
C ALA A 226 -1.69 9.59 17.77
N ILE A 227 -2.02 10.88 17.67
CA ILE A 227 -1.33 11.80 16.76
C ILE A 227 0.15 11.91 17.10
N VAL A 228 0.52 12.11 18.38
CA VAL A 228 1.94 12.17 18.79
C VAL A 228 2.68 10.87 18.44
N ILE A 229 2.06 9.71 18.67
CA ILE A 229 2.70 8.43 18.37
C ILE A 229 2.84 8.24 16.85
N PHE A 230 1.76 8.39 16.08
CA PHE A 230 1.71 8.00 14.68
C PHE A 230 2.14 9.09 13.70
N ALA A 231 2.05 10.37 14.06
CA ALA A 231 2.49 11.48 13.21
C ALA A 231 3.86 12.04 13.57
N PHE A 232 4.34 11.82 14.80
CA PHE A 232 5.64 12.30 15.26
C PHE A 232 6.61 11.18 15.62
N ALA A 233 6.33 10.40 16.67
CA ALA A 233 7.29 9.45 17.21
C ALA A 233 7.68 8.37 16.20
N LEU A 234 6.71 7.75 15.53
CA LEU A 234 6.99 6.74 14.51
C LEU A 234 7.64 7.33 13.24
N PRO A 235 7.15 8.44 12.65
CA PRO A 235 7.84 9.03 11.50
C PRO A 235 9.26 9.48 11.81
N VAL A 236 9.49 10.18 12.92
CA VAL A 236 10.84 10.61 13.33
C VAL A 236 11.73 9.41 13.63
N GLY A 237 11.22 8.39 14.32
CA GLY A 237 11.94 7.14 14.54
C GLY A 237 12.31 6.44 13.21
N GLY A 238 11.40 6.46 12.24
CA GLY A 238 11.65 5.99 10.87
C GLY A 238 12.75 6.79 10.17
N LEU A 239 12.73 8.11 10.26
CA LEU A 239 13.77 8.97 9.68
C LEU A 239 15.14 8.75 10.35
N ILE A 240 15.19 8.56 11.67
CA ILE A 240 16.44 8.23 12.36
C ILE A 240 16.96 6.86 11.90
N LEU A 241 16.07 5.87 11.78
CA LEU A 241 16.45 4.53 11.32
C LEU A 241 16.90 4.53 9.85
N ASN A 242 16.36 5.42 9.02
CA ASN A 242 16.78 5.64 7.63
C ASN A 242 18.25 6.09 7.51
N ARG A 243 18.88 6.60 8.58
CA ARG A 243 20.32 6.89 8.60
C ARG A 243 21.18 5.63 8.58
N GLU A 244 20.72 4.59 9.27
CA GLU A 244 21.46 3.33 9.44
C GLU A 244 21.10 2.30 8.36
N ILE A 245 19.88 2.37 7.83
CA ILE A 245 19.39 1.45 6.81
C ILE A 245 19.41 2.16 5.45
N PRO A 246 20.19 1.69 4.47
CA PRO A 246 20.23 2.27 3.14
C PRO A 246 18.88 2.05 2.43
N PHE A 247 18.01 3.06 2.45
CA PHE A 247 16.84 3.09 1.58
C PHE A 247 17.20 3.71 0.23
N PRO A 248 16.43 3.43 -0.83
CA PRO A 248 16.69 3.98 -2.16
C PRO A 248 16.64 5.50 -2.25
N ASN A 249 15.98 6.15 -1.28
CA ASN A 249 15.91 7.61 -1.15
C ASN A 249 16.49 8.05 0.19
N ASP A 250 17.27 9.12 0.14
CA ASP A 250 17.77 9.83 1.30
C ASP A 250 16.69 10.77 1.85
N PHE A 251 16.18 10.48 3.05
CA PHE A 251 15.23 11.34 3.76
C PHE A 251 15.87 12.11 4.91
N GLN A 252 17.20 12.25 4.91
CA GLN A 252 17.95 12.93 5.96
C GLN A 252 17.98 14.46 5.81
N ALA A 253 17.39 15.00 4.74
CA ALA A 253 17.22 16.43 4.54
C ALA A 253 16.43 17.05 5.70
N TRP A 254 16.93 18.14 6.29
CA TRP A 254 16.33 18.75 7.48
C TRP A 254 14.88 19.21 7.22
N GLU A 255 14.53 19.53 5.97
CA GLU A 255 13.19 19.88 5.51
C GLU A 255 12.19 18.75 5.79
N VAL A 256 12.62 17.48 5.63
CA VAL A 256 11.76 16.31 5.89
C VAL A 256 11.41 16.21 7.37
N TYR A 257 12.39 16.45 8.25
CA TYR A 257 12.16 16.51 9.70
C TYR A 257 11.24 17.68 10.04
N ALA A 258 11.52 18.88 9.52
CA ALA A 258 10.71 20.07 9.76
C ALA A 258 9.26 19.87 9.32
N LEU A 259 9.03 19.29 8.14
CA LEU A 259 7.69 18.96 7.64
C LEU A 259 7.00 17.90 8.51
N THR A 260 7.72 16.92 9.04
CA THR A 260 7.17 15.92 9.97
C THR A 260 6.68 16.57 11.26
N VAL A 261 7.48 17.47 11.84
CA VAL A 261 7.09 18.24 13.02
C VAL A 261 5.91 19.17 12.72
N ALA A 262 5.94 19.88 11.58
CA ALA A 262 4.86 20.77 11.17
C ALA A 262 3.54 20.02 10.93
N ASN A 263 3.59 18.89 10.21
CA ASN A 263 2.45 18.01 9.98
C ASN A 263 1.83 17.55 11.31
N THR A 264 2.66 17.12 12.27
CA THR A 264 2.19 16.75 13.62
C THR A 264 1.51 17.93 14.32
N GLY A 265 2.15 19.10 14.31
CA GLY A 265 1.63 20.31 14.94
C GLY A 265 0.26 20.69 14.39
N PHE A 266 0.09 20.66 13.07
CA PHE A 266 -1.19 20.92 12.42
C PHE A 266 -2.25 19.85 12.71
N LEU A 267 -1.89 18.57 12.78
CA LEU A 267 -2.82 17.51 13.18
C LEU A 267 -3.30 17.70 14.63
N LEU A 268 -2.39 18.05 15.55
CA LEU A 268 -2.74 18.35 16.93
C LEU A 268 -3.64 19.60 17.02
N LEU A 269 -3.31 20.66 16.28
CA LEU A 269 -4.14 21.86 16.17
C LEU A 269 -5.54 21.55 15.65
N ALA A 270 -5.64 20.74 14.59
CA ALA A 270 -6.92 20.29 14.05
C ALA A 270 -7.75 19.52 15.09
N SER A 271 -7.11 18.68 15.91
CA SER A 271 -7.73 17.95 17.01
C SER A 271 -8.30 18.89 18.09
N TRP A 272 -7.54 19.92 18.50
CA TRP A 272 -8.02 20.93 19.46
C TRP A 272 -9.16 21.79 18.92
N CYS A 273 -9.05 22.22 17.66
CA CYS A 273 -10.04 23.10 17.05
C CYS A 273 -11.34 22.39 16.72
N HIS A 274 -11.36 21.06 16.67
CA HIS A 274 -12.48 20.27 16.19
C HIS A 274 -13.83 20.63 16.83
N ALA A 275 -13.85 20.80 18.16
CA ALA A 275 -15.08 21.10 18.90
C ALA A 275 -15.55 22.56 18.77
N ARG A 276 -14.64 23.50 18.45
CA ARG A 276 -14.94 24.95 18.44
C ARG A 276 -15.03 25.54 17.04
N ARG A 277 -14.26 25.00 16.09
CA ARG A 277 -14.08 25.51 14.72
C ARG A 277 -13.89 24.34 13.73
N PRO A 278 -14.96 23.59 13.41
CA PRO A 278 -14.86 22.38 12.58
C PRO A 278 -14.35 22.66 11.15
N LEU A 279 -14.70 23.82 10.57
CA LEU A 279 -14.20 24.22 9.24
C LEU A 279 -12.68 24.46 9.23
N LEU A 280 -12.14 25.08 10.30
CA LEU A 280 -10.69 25.28 10.43
C LEU A 280 -9.97 23.94 10.60
N SER A 281 -10.52 23.04 11.42
CA SER A 281 -10.00 21.66 11.58
C SER A 281 -9.96 20.93 10.24
N LEU A 282 -11.07 20.98 9.48
CA LEU A 282 -11.14 20.38 8.15
C LEU A 282 -10.12 20.97 7.18
N GLY A 283 -9.98 22.31 7.15
CA GLY A 283 -9.00 22.99 6.31
C GLY A 283 -7.56 22.60 6.62
N LEU A 284 -7.21 22.51 7.92
CA LEU A 284 -5.89 22.06 8.37
C LEU A 284 -5.60 20.61 7.94
N LEU A 285 -6.56 19.70 8.13
CA LEU A 285 -6.43 18.30 7.71
C LEU A 285 -6.29 18.17 6.19
N CYS A 286 -7.06 18.94 5.42
CA CYS A 286 -6.91 18.97 3.96
C CYS A 286 -5.53 19.51 3.53
N ALA A 287 -5.00 20.52 4.21
CA ALA A 287 -3.70 21.10 3.89
C ALA A 287 -2.52 20.16 4.18
N THR A 288 -2.63 19.29 5.19
CA THR A 288 -1.57 18.35 5.58
C THR A 288 -1.72 16.96 4.97
N LEU A 289 -2.87 16.62 4.38
CA LEU A 289 -3.09 15.34 3.72
C LEU A 289 -2.04 15.03 2.63
N PRO A 290 -1.60 15.98 1.78
CA PRO A 290 -0.55 15.73 0.79
C PRO A 290 0.76 15.20 1.39
N PHE A 291 1.14 15.65 2.59
CA PHE A 291 2.33 15.13 3.28
C PHE A 291 2.18 13.64 3.60
N SER A 292 1.04 13.25 4.18
CA SER A 292 0.77 11.85 4.50
C SER A 292 0.67 10.97 3.24
N LEU A 293 0.06 11.50 2.17
CA LEU A 293 -0.04 10.83 0.88
C LEU A 293 1.32 10.66 0.20
N TYR A 294 2.18 11.68 0.21
CA TYR A 294 3.52 11.62 -0.35
C TYR A 294 4.33 10.48 0.27
N PHE A 295 4.45 10.45 1.60
CA PHE A 295 5.17 9.38 2.28
C PHE A 295 4.52 8.02 2.05
N PHE A 296 3.19 7.94 2.08
CA PHE A 296 2.50 6.70 1.77
C PHE A 296 2.84 6.19 0.36
N THR A 297 2.74 7.02 -0.67
CA THR A 297 3.03 6.66 -2.06
C THR A 297 4.50 6.26 -2.25
N VAL A 298 5.43 6.97 -1.61
CA VAL A 298 6.86 6.66 -1.71
C VAL A 298 7.20 5.33 -1.04
N PHE A 299 6.54 4.97 0.06
CA PHE A 299 6.77 3.72 0.78
C PHE A 299 5.93 2.54 0.27
N LEU A 300 4.85 2.81 -0.48
CA LEU A 300 3.96 1.79 -1.01
C LEU A 300 4.66 0.70 -1.85
N PRO A 301 5.62 1.01 -2.74
CA PRO A 301 6.40 0.01 -3.47
C PRO A 301 7.11 -1.03 -2.58
N PHE A 302 7.50 -0.63 -1.37
CA PHE A 302 8.33 -1.44 -0.46
C PHE A 302 7.50 -2.32 0.48
N LEU A 303 6.17 -2.22 0.40
CA LEU A 303 5.25 -3.00 1.23
C LEU A 303 5.45 -4.52 1.07
N PRO A 304 5.71 -5.12 -0.11
CA PRO A 304 5.99 -6.55 -0.22
C PRO A 304 7.26 -6.98 0.55
N LEU A 305 8.23 -6.07 0.67
CA LEU A 305 9.47 -6.30 1.41
C LEU A 305 9.31 -6.07 2.92
N SER A 306 8.17 -5.53 3.37
CA SER A 306 7.93 -5.22 4.78
C SER A 306 8.07 -6.46 5.67
N ILE A 307 7.70 -7.66 5.20
CA ILE A 307 7.84 -8.89 5.97
C ILE A 307 9.31 -9.20 6.31
N PHE A 308 10.22 -8.98 5.35
CA PHE A 308 11.66 -9.13 5.58
C PHE A 308 12.19 -8.01 6.47
N ALA A 309 11.73 -6.78 6.26
CA ALA A 309 12.12 -5.64 7.09
C ALA A 309 11.69 -5.81 8.56
N VAL A 310 10.52 -6.43 8.82
CA VAL A 310 10.10 -6.82 10.17
C VAL A 310 11.07 -7.84 10.76
N ILE A 311 11.40 -8.91 10.02
CA ILE A 311 12.27 -10.00 10.50
C ILE A 311 13.69 -9.51 10.80
N LEU A 312 14.29 -8.73 9.91
CA LEU A 312 15.72 -8.42 9.96
C LEU A 312 16.07 -7.28 10.93
N MET A 313 15.22 -6.26 11.03
CA MET A 313 15.64 -4.99 11.66
C MET A 313 14.54 -4.31 12.48
N GLY A 314 13.34 -4.90 12.59
CA GLY A 314 12.16 -4.17 13.07
C GLY A 314 11.77 -2.98 12.16
N ALA A 315 12.48 -2.78 11.04
CA ALA A 315 12.30 -1.69 10.09
C ALA A 315 10.99 -1.81 9.30
N GLY A 316 10.30 -2.95 9.37
CA GLY A 316 8.96 -3.07 8.82
C GLY A 316 7.99 -2.01 9.39
N PHE A 317 8.21 -1.56 10.63
CA PHE A 317 7.47 -0.44 11.21
C PHE A 317 7.67 0.87 10.43
N LEU A 318 8.83 1.09 9.81
CA LEU A 318 9.11 2.27 8.99
C LEU A 318 8.21 2.30 7.74
N VAL A 319 8.07 1.17 7.05
CA VAL A 319 7.19 1.05 5.88
C VAL A 319 5.70 1.10 6.27
N LEU A 320 5.36 0.61 7.46
CA LEU A 320 3.97 0.62 7.96
C LEU A 320 3.54 1.99 8.51
N THR A 321 4.48 2.82 8.95
CA THR A 321 4.19 4.11 9.59
C THR A 321 3.38 5.05 8.70
N PRO A 322 3.76 5.30 7.43
CA PRO A 322 2.95 6.11 6.51
C PRO A 322 1.55 5.54 6.29
N THR A 323 1.40 4.20 6.31
CA THR A 323 0.10 3.54 6.18
C THR A 323 -0.79 3.83 7.39
N VAL A 324 -0.25 3.68 8.62
CA VAL A 324 -0.98 3.97 9.85
C VAL A 324 -1.36 5.45 9.92
N LEU A 325 -0.41 6.33 9.61
CA LEU A 325 -0.61 7.78 9.58
C LEU A 325 -1.71 8.16 8.59
N LEU A 326 -1.70 7.62 7.37
CA LEU A 326 -2.74 7.88 6.38
C LEU A 326 -4.12 7.42 6.87
N ILE A 327 -4.24 6.23 7.47
CA ILE A 327 -5.52 5.73 8.00
C ILE A 327 -6.02 6.61 9.15
N LEU A 328 -5.14 7.03 10.07
CA LEU A 328 -5.47 7.96 11.15
C LEU A 328 -5.95 9.29 10.57
N HIS A 329 -5.21 9.88 9.63
CA HIS A 329 -5.52 11.15 9.00
C HIS A 329 -6.89 11.11 8.31
N LEU A 330 -7.17 10.07 7.53
CA LEU A 330 -8.48 9.88 6.89
C LEU A 330 -9.61 9.70 7.91
N SER A 331 -9.33 9.10 9.07
CA SER A 331 -10.31 8.93 10.15
C SER A 331 -10.63 10.27 10.81
N LEU A 332 -9.62 11.09 11.09
CA LEU A 332 -9.78 12.46 11.60
C LEU A 332 -10.55 13.35 10.60
N LEU A 333 -10.24 13.23 9.31
CA LEU A 333 -10.93 13.97 8.25
C LEU A 333 -12.42 13.61 8.19
N ASN A 334 -12.74 12.31 8.29
CA ASN A 334 -14.12 11.84 8.30
C ASN A 334 -14.88 12.31 9.56
N LYS A 335 -14.23 12.34 10.72
CA LYS A 335 -14.78 12.91 11.95
C LYS A 335 -15.08 14.41 11.76
N ALA A 336 -14.13 15.17 11.19
CA ALA A 336 -14.26 16.63 11.01
C ALA A 336 -15.40 17.00 10.06
N ARG A 337 -15.55 16.23 8.97
CA ARG A 337 -16.65 16.41 8.02
C ARG A 337 -18.04 16.18 8.66
N ARG A 338 -18.16 15.21 9.58
CA ARG A 338 -19.42 14.96 10.30
C ARG A 338 -19.75 16.11 11.24
N GLY A 339 -18.74 16.61 11.97
CA GLY A 339 -18.91 17.76 12.87
C GLY A 339 -19.21 19.09 12.17
N SER A 340 -18.93 19.23 10.87
CA SER A 340 -19.28 20.43 10.10
C SER A 340 -20.67 20.38 9.44
N SER A 341 -21.36 19.23 9.49
CA SER A 341 -22.63 19.00 8.80
C SER A 341 -23.85 19.05 9.73
N GLY A 342 -23.63 19.26 11.03
CA GLY A 342 -24.67 19.46 12.06
C GLY A 342 -24.55 20.86 12.66
#